data_AF-A0A538E7U1-F1
#
_entry.id   AF-A0A538E7U1-F1
#
_cell.length_a   1.000
_cell.length_b   1.000
_cell.length_c   1.000
_cell.angle_alpha   90.00
_cell.angle_beta   90.00
_cell.angle_gamma   90.00
#
_symmetry.space_group_name_H-M   'P 1'
#
loop_
_entity.id
_entity.type
_entity.pdbx_description
1 polymer ?
#
loop_
_entity_poly.entity_id
_entity_poly.type
_entity_poly.pdbx_seq_one_letter_code
_entity_poly.pdbx_strand_id
1 'polypeptide(L)'
;MPSATEAPSTVDSLERRYRRLLVAYPSAYRHRRADEIVGTFLDLAAPGQTRPRLADAADLLSGGVRQRLGLDTDADLNAGAALAGPVALALAAGLSAFLWWSVEPLFGSPLSHAAPAAYAAWLLALAGWVALPARYARWPVALAMAVTALVLPVTLTTGEPRPPLWVVLALLAFGALTLAAPAPRGATVRLAVTTGALVTAALAKWLLAGQLPATRWATGYYQPVLSLAGLVVAVAVAGVAAGAVLAAVEGRRARPWLWAALLLALPGGWLGPRSTAVEPGFGRLAEVMLATCVVVAAMTGVRGSTRPAVPVHRAGRVALGCAAGLAAYFWLGAGPGNGSWGYAGWLVAVLVAPLLPVLGQRIVVGLAMGLTLVVGSAPGGALFTLVLLGIVALLVPARGVPLPAAFGTFLAAAVVTSYDNGWRLTPTVPFAHTANLVLTLAIVPFTVAALAGVTVVRGRAHRVRGVALLLAGTGWVGALTVPHLAAWGPILVLVPLAGTGLGVLLLVRAALRRRR
;
A
#
# COMPACT_ATOMS: atom_id res chain seq x y z
N MET A 1 59.40 22.25 5.81
CA MET A 1 58.58 22.43 4.60
C MET A 1 57.23 21.78 4.84
N PRO A 2 56.13 22.54 4.95
CA PRO A 2 54.79 21.97 5.06
C PRO A 2 54.42 21.29 3.74
N SER A 3 54.05 20.02 3.83
CA SER A 3 53.54 19.20 2.73
C SER A 3 52.36 19.89 2.05
N ALA A 4 52.50 20.11 0.75
CA ALA A 4 51.44 20.65 -0.10
C ALA A 4 50.18 19.80 0.10
N THR A 5 49.08 20.45 0.47
CA THR A 5 47.77 19.84 0.62
C THR A 5 47.34 19.37 -0.78
N GLU A 6 47.54 18.09 -1.09
CA GLU A 6 47.08 17.49 -2.34
C GLU A 6 45.58 17.78 -2.48
N ALA A 7 45.24 18.62 -3.45
CA ALA A 7 43.85 18.87 -3.79
C ALA A 7 43.20 17.50 -4.10
N PRO A 8 42.05 17.17 -3.50
CA PRO A 8 41.45 15.86 -3.66
C PRO A 8 41.29 15.55 -5.15
N SER A 9 41.72 14.37 -5.56
CA SER A 9 41.72 14.00 -6.96
C SER A 9 40.27 14.04 -7.50
N THR A 10 40.13 14.28 -8.80
CA THR A 10 38.82 14.28 -9.47
C THR A 10 38.07 12.96 -9.24
N VAL A 11 38.81 11.85 -9.15
CA VAL A 11 38.34 10.51 -8.81
C VAL A 11 37.76 10.48 -7.39
N ASP A 12 38.45 11.03 -6.38
CA ASP A 12 37.95 11.10 -5.00
C ASP A 12 36.64 11.89 -4.89
N SER A 13 36.49 12.94 -5.71
CA SER A 13 35.26 13.73 -5.78
C SER A 13 34.09 12.94 -6.35
N LEU A 14 34.31 12.20 -7.44
CA LEU A 14 33.29 11.37 -8.09
C LEU A 14 32.89 10.19 -7.19
N GLU A 15 33.86 9.50 -6.58
CA GLU A 15 33.64 8.39 -5.66
C GLU A 15 32.75 8.82 -4.48
N ARG A 16 33.06 9.95 -3.84
CA ARG A 16 32.25 10.51 -2.75
C ARG A 16 30.81 10.78 -3.17
N ARG A 17 30.57 11.21 -4.43
CA ARG A 17 29.21 11.45 -4.94
C ARG A 17 28.46 10.13 -5.14
N TYR A 18 29.09 9.09 -5.69
CA TYR A 18 28.47 7.76 -5.80
C TYR A 18 28.15 7.16 -4.41
N ARG A 19 29.06 7.29 -3.44
CA ARG A 19 28.81 6.82 -2.05
C ARG A 19 27.63 7.52 -1.39
N ARG A 20 27.37 8.80 -1.68
CA ARG A 20 26.17 9.51 -1.20
C ARG A 20 24.88 8.93 -1.79
N LEU A 21 24.88 8.61 -3.08
CA LEU A 21 23.72 8.02 -3.75
C LEU A 21 23.41 6.60 -3.22
N LEU A 22 24.41 5.87 -2.71
CA LEU A 22 24.20 4.57 -2.08
C LEU A 22 23.29 4.63 -0.84
N VAL A 23 22.97 5.78 -0.26
CA VAL A 23 21.97 5.91 0.82
C VAL A 23 20.64 5.24 0.46
N ALA A 24 20.31 5.15 -0.83
CA ALA A 24 19.17 4.39 -1.33
C ALA A 24 19.23 2.89 -1.03
N TYR A 25 20.39 2.29 -0.75
CA TYR A 25 20.55 0.88 -0.36
C TYR A 25 20.43 0.66 1.15
N PRO A 26 19.95 -0.53 1.60
CA PRO A 26 19.95 -0.91 3.01
C PRO A 26 21.35 -0.81 3.64
N SER A 27 21.46 -0.39 4.90
CA SER A 27 22.74 -0.21 5.59
C SER A 27 23.61 -1.47 5.56
N ALA A 28 23.06 -2.62 5.95
CA ALA A 28 23.77 -3.90 5.94
C ALA A 28 24.26 -4.33 4.54
N TYR A 29 23.54 -3.93 3.49
CA TYR A 29 23.95 -4.22 2.11
C TYR A 29 25.10 -3.31 1.69
N ARG A 30 25.00 -2.00 1.98
CA ARG A 30 26.10 -1.05 1.74
C ARG A 30 27.39 -1.49 2.41
N HIS A 31 27.36 -1.93 3.67
CA HIS A 31 28.57 -2.34 4.39
C HIS A 31 29.29 -3.52 3.71
N ARG A 32 28.58 -4.35 2.94
CA ARG A 32 29.16 -5.51 2.26
C ARG A 32 29.52 -5.29 0.80
N ARG A 33 28.84 -4.36 0.11
CA ARG A 33 28.87 -4.25 -1.36
C ARG A 33 29.14 -2.83 -1.86
N ALA A 34 29.27 -1.82 -0.99
CA ALA A 34 29.43 -0.44 -1.43
C ALA A 34 30.66 -0.25 -2.31
N ASP A 35 31.81 -0.79 -1.91
CA ASP A 35 33.07 -0.60 -2.63
C ASP A 35 33.04 -1.26 -4.02
N GLU A 36 32.47 -2.46 -4.13
CA GLU A 36 32.28 -3.14 -5.42
C GLU A 36 31.35 -2.36 -6.35
N ILE A 37 30.23 -1.85 -5.82
CA ILE A 37 29.28 -1.07 -6.62
C ILE A 37 29.92 0.23 -7.09
N VAL A 38 30.57 0.97 -6.19
CA VAL A 38 31.23 2.23 -6.57
C VAL A 38 32.38 1.99 -7.53
N GLY A 39 33.21 0.96 -7.30
CA GLY A 39 34.27 0.56 -8.21
C GLY A 39 33.75 0.30 -9.63
N THR A 40 32.66 -0.48 -9.76
CA THR A 40 32.02 -0.73 -11.05
C THR A 40 31.60 0.56 -11.78
N PHE A 41 31.05 1.55 -11.06
CA PHE A 41 30.65 2.83 -11.66
C PHE A 41 31.84 3.76 -11.96
N LEU A 42 32.94 3.65 -11.23
CA LEU A 42 34.18 4.37 -11.53
C LEU A 42 34.87 3.78 -12.77
N ASP A 43 34.87 2.45 -12.91
CA ASP A 43 35.41 1.77 -14.10
C ASP A 43 34.67 2.14 -15.39
N LEU A 44 33.37 2.46 -15.28
CA LEU A 44 32.53 2.92 -16.39
C LEU A 44 32.59 4.43 -16.64
N ALA A 45 33.21 5.21 -15.74
CA ALA A 45 33.25 6.66 -15.84
C ALA A 45 34.17 7.11 -16.99
N ALA A 46 33.80 8.18 -17.69
CA ALA A 46 34.69 8.75 -18.71
C ALA A 46 35.92 9.42 -18.07
N PRO A 47 37.07 9.46 -18.77
CA PRO A 47 38.25 10.21 -18.31
C PRO A 47 37.89 11.65 -17.95
N GLY A 48 38.30 12.09 -16.76
CA GLY A 48 38.03 13.45 -16.26
C GLY A 48 36.61 13.69 -15.73
N GLN A 49 35.75 12.67 -15.65
CA GLN A 49 34.40 12.82 -15.11
C GLN A 49 34.44 13.16 -13.60
N THR A 50 33.83 14.29 -13.21
CA THR A 50 33.79 14.76 -11.81
C THR A 50 32.43 14.62 -11.15
N ARG A 51 31.39 14.28 -11.91
CA ARG A 51 30.00 14.10 -11.43
C ARG A 51 29.38 12.83 -12.03
N PRO A 52 28.54 12.10 -11.28
CA PRO A 52 27.75 11.00 -11.83
C PRO A 52 26.92 11.48 -13.01
N ARG A 53 26.81 10.69 -14.08
CA ARG A 53 25.82 10.99 -15.12
C ARG A 53 24.43 10.79 -14.52
N LEU A 54 23.44 11.50 -15.04
CA LEU A 54 22.05 11.35 -14.58
C LEU A 54 21.55 9.91 -14.73
N ALA A 55 22.00 9.20 -15.78
CA ALA A 55 21.70 7.79 -15.98
C ALA A 55 22.29 6.91 -14.87
N ASP A 56 23.57 7.09 -14.53
CA ASP A 56 24.27 6.33 -13.47
C ASP A 56 23.61 6.57 -12.11
N ALA A 57 23.26 7.83 -11.81
CA ALA A 57 22.57 8.19 -10.58
C ALA A 57 21.17 7.55 -10.51
N ALA A 58 20.41 7.59 -11.60
CA ALA A 58 19.08 7.00 -11.67
C ALA A 58 19.13 5.46 -11.52
N ASP A 59 20.12 4.81 -12.15
CA ASP A 59 20.30 3.36 -12.05
C ASP A 59 20.67 2.94 -10.62
N LEU A 60 21.59 3.65 -9.98
CA LEU A 60 22.01 3.37 -8.60
C LEU A 60 20.88 3.62 -7.58
N LEU A 61 20.11 4.71 -7.73
CA LEU A 61 18.93 4.96 -6.90
C LEU A 61 17.86 3.88 -7.11
N SER A 62 17.59 3.50 -8.36
CA SER A 62 16.65 2.43 -8.71
C SER A 62 17.08 1.09 -8.10
N GLY A 63 18.35 0.71 -8.24
CA GLY A 63 18.90 -0.50 -7.64
C GLY A 63 18.78 -0.50 -6.12
N GLY A 64 19.03 0.63 -5.46
CA GLY A 64 18.85 0.78 -4.02
C GLY A 64 17.40 0.58 -3.58
N VAL A 65 16.45 1.19 -4.28
CA VAL A 65 15.00 1.04 -4.04
C VAL A 65 14.56 -0.40 -4.26
N ARG A 66 14.95 -1.03 -5.38
CA ARG A 66 14.64 -2.44 -5.67
C ARG A 66 15.16 -3.37 -4.57
N GLN A 67 16.38 -3.13 -4.08
CA GLN A 67 16.96 -3.90 -2.99
C GLN A 67 16.22 -3.71 -1.66
N ARG A 68 15.73 -2.50 -1.37
CA ARG A 68 14.89 -2.25 -0.18
C ARG A 68 13.52 -2.91 -0.26
N LEU A 69 12.91 -2.91 -1.45
CA LEU A 69 11.67 -3.63 -1.73
C LEU A 69 11.89 -5.16 -1.74
N GLY A 70 13.15 -5.59 -1.82
CA GLY A 70 13.55 -6.99 -1.82
C GLY A 70 13.31 -7.68 -3.16
N LEU A 71 13.10 -6.92 -4.24
CA LEU A 71 12.92 -7.44 -5.59
C LEU A 71 14.12 -8.28 -6.00
N ASP A 72 15.33 -7.83 -5.70
CA ASP A 72 16.54 -8.57 -6.09
C ASP A 72 16.89 -9.71 -5.11
N THR A 73 16.19 -9.82 -3.98
CA THR A 73 16.37 -10.91 -2.99
C THR A 73 15.39 -12.06 -3.13
N ASP A 74 14.33 -11.87 -3.89
CA ASP A 74 13.22 -12.81 -4.02
C ASP A 74 12.87 -12.97 -5.50
N ALA A 75 13.39 -14.04 -6.11
CA ALA A 75 13.27 -14.29 -7.54
C ALA A 75 11.80 -14.41 -7.99
N ASP A 76 10.92 -14.96 -7.14
CA ASP A 76 9.50 -15.09 -7.44
C ASP A 76 8.81 -13.72 -7.45
N LEU A 77 9.17 -12.84 -6.50
CA LEU A 77 8.66 -11.46 -6.46
C LEU A 77 9.16 -10.64 -7.65
N ASN A 78 10.44 -10.76 -8.03
CA ASN A 78 10.98 -10.09 -9.23
C ASN A 78 10.26 -10.54 -10.51
N ALA A 79 10.08 -11.86 -10.65
CA ALA A 79 9.34 -12.42 -11.78
C ALA A 79 7.88 -11.97 -11.79
N GLY A 80 7.24 -11.87 -10.61
CA GLY A 80 5.90 -11.32 -10.47
C GLY A 80 5.82 -9.83 -10.85
N ALA A 81 6.80 -9.02 -10.44
CA ALA A 81 6.89 -7.62 -10.84
C ALA A 81 7.08 -7.47 -12.36
N ALA A 82 7.87 -8.34 -12.99
CA ALA A 82 8.05 -8.38 -14.43
C ALA A 82 6.76 -8.73 -15.20
N LEU A 83 5.90 -9.58 -14.62
CA LEU A 83 4.57 -9.87 -15.16
C LEU A 83 3.58 -8.71 -14.91
N ALA A 84 3.63 -8.10 -13.73
CA ALA A 84 2.71 -7.04 -13.33
C ALA A 84 2.93 -5.72 -14.08
N GLY A 85 4.19 -5.32 -14.35
CA GLY A 85 4.51 -4.02 -14.93
C GLY A 85 3.78 -3.71 -16.26
N PRO A 86 3.85 -4.59 -17.28
CA PRO A 86 3.12 -4.40 -18.53
C PRO A 86 1.60 -4.27 -18.33
N VAL A 87 1.02 -5.07 -17.44
CA VAL A 87 -0.41 -5.03 -17.11
C VAL A 87 -0.75 -3.72 -16.38
N ALA A 88 0.10 -3.26 -15.46
CA ALA A 88 -0.07 -2.01 -14.74
C ALA A 88 -0.06 -0.81 -15.69
N LEU A 89 0.85 -0.77 -16.67
CA LEU A 89 0.86 0.28 -17.70
C LEU A 89 -0.40 0.24 -18.56
N ALA A 90 -0.84 -0.96 -18.98
CA ALA A 90 -2.07 -1.13 -19.74
C ALA A 90 -3.28 -0.61 -18.96
N LEU A 91 -3.38 -0.94 -17.67
CA LEU A 91 -4.45 -0.45 -16.79
C LEU A 91 -4.38 1.07 -16.61
N ALA A 92 -3.21 1.64 -16.34
CA ALA A 92 -3.06 3.09 -16.14
C ALA A 92 -3.45 3.88 -17.40
N ALA A 93 -2.96 3.45 -18.58
CA ALA A 93 -3.26 4.10 -19.85
C ALA A 93 -4.73 3.88 -20.28
N GLY A 94 -5.26 2.66 -20.12
CA GLY A 94 -6.65 2.33 -20.47
C GLY A 94 -7.67 3.04 -19.58
N LEU A 95 -7.41 3.12 -18.28
CA LEU A 95 -8.23 3.91 -17.35
C LEU A 95 -8.15 5.41 -17.68
N SER A 96 -6.95 5.92 -18.00
CA SER A 96 -6.78 7.32 -18.41
C SER A 96 -7.54 7.64 -19.70
N ALA A 97 -7.52 6.74 -20.68
CA ALA A 97 -8.33 6.86 -21.89
C ALA A 97 -9.84 6.91 -21.54
N PHE A 98 -10.32 5.93 -20.77
CA PHE A 98 -11.71 5.88 -20.36
C PHE A 98 -12.16 7.17 -19.64
N LEU A 99 -11.37 7.63 -18.67
CA LEU A 99 -11.66 8.84 -17.90
C LEU A 99 -11.65 10.09 -18.79
N TRP A 100 -10.62 10.24 -19.64
CA TRP A 100 -10.58 11.36 -20.59
C TRP A 100 -11.79 11.38 -21.51
N TRP A 101 -12.07 10.30 -22.22
CA TRP A 101 -13.06 10.33 -23.31
C TRP A 101 -14.50 10.18 -22.84
N SER A 102 -14.74 9.51 -21.72
CA SER A 102 -16.10 9.18 -21.28
C SER A 102 -16.56 10.01 -20.08
N VAL A 103 -15.62 10.51 -19.28
CA VAL A 103 -15.94 11.17 -18.00
C VAL A 103 -15.70 12.67 -18.12
N GLU A 104 -14.52 13.14 -18.53
CA GLU A 104 -14.22 14.58 -18.59
C GLU A 104 -15.23 15.44 -19.41
N PRO A 105 -15.75 15.01 -20.58
CA PRO A 105 -16.71 15.80 -21.36
C PRO A 105 -18.03 16.07 -20.63
N LEU A 106 -18.36 15.28 -19.60
CA LEU A 106 -19.56 15.49 -18.77
C LEU A 106 -19.43 16.73 -17.87
N PHE A 107 -18.27 17.40 -17.83
CA PHE A 107 -17.92 18.44 -16.85
C PHE A 107 -17.56 19.81 -17.43
N GLY A 108 -17.94 20.09 -18.68
CA GLY A 108 -17.78 21.41 -19.29
C GLY A 108 -16.40 21.59 -19.92
N SER A 109 -15.82 22.81 -19.83
CA SER A 109 -14.62 23.15 -20.59
C SER A 109 -13.42 22.29 -20.16
N PRO A 110 -12.76 21.54 -21.06
CA PRO A 110 -11.64 20.66 -20.71
C PRO A 110 -10.44 21.39 -20.09
N LEU A 111 -10.36 22.71 -20.26
CA LEU A 111 -9.23 23.54 -19.85
C LEU A 111 -9.28 23.99 -18.38
N SER A 112 -10.40 23.79 -17.67
CA SER A 112 -10.54 24.26 -16.29
C SER A 112 -9.99 23.28 -15.24
N HIS A 113 -9.52 22.09 -15.62
CA HIS A 113 -9.07 21.05 -14.68
C HIS A 113 -7.69 20.48 -15.05
N ALA A 114 -6.94 20.04 -14.04
CA ALA A 114 -5.63 19.40 -14.23
C ALA A 114 -5.72 17.92 -14.66
N ALA A 115 -6.91 17.30 -14.58
CA ALA A 115 -7.12 15.87 -14.85
C ALA A 115 -6.74 15.45 -16.28
N PRO A 116 -7.18 16.17 -17.34
CA PRO A 116 -6.79 15.84 -18.71
C PRO A 116 -5.27 15.80 -18.88
N ALA A 117 -4.52 16.76 -18.34
CA ALA A 117 -3.05 16.76 -18.46
C ALA A 117 -2.42 15.46 -17.94
N ALA A 118 -2.87 14.94 -16.79
CA ALA A 118 -2.41 13.66 -16.26
C ALA A 118 -2.81 12.49 -17.18
N TYR A 119 -4.04 12.47 -17.68
CA TYR A 119 -4.51 11.42 -18.57
C TYR A 119 -3.76 11.40 -19.92
N ALA A 120 -3.50 12.57 -20.53
CA ALA A 120 -2.66 12.68 -21.74
C ALA A 120 -1.27 12.12 -21.48
N ALA A 121 -0.67 12.46 -20.34
CA ALA A 121 0.66 11.99 -20.01
C ALA A 121 0.74 10.46 -19.96
N TRP A 122 -0.31 9.78 -19.45
CA TRP A 122 -0.39 8.31 -19.49
C TRP A 122 -0.56 7.72 -20.89
N LEU A 123 -1.30 8.38 -21.77
CA LEU A 123 -1.45 7.97 -23.17
C LEU A 123 -0.14 8.16 -23.94
N LEU A 124 0.56 9.27 -23.72
CA LEU A 124 1.91 9.52 -24.23
C LEU A 124 2.91 8.52 -23.64
N ALA A 125 2.74 8.11 -22.39
CA ALA A 125 3.55 7.07 -21.79
C ALA A 125 3.39 5.73 -22.50
N LEU A 126 2.15 5.35 -22.82
CA LEU A 126 1.87 4.16 -23.63
C LEU A 126 2.46 4.28 -25.04
N ALA A 127 2.26 5.41 -25.72
CA ALA A 127 2.81 5.63 -27.07
C ALA A 127 4.34 5.55 -27.06
N GLY A 128 4.99 6.21 -26.10
CA GLY A 128 6.44 6.17 -25.92
C GLY A 128 6.95 4.77 -25.55
N TRP A 129 6.18 3.99 -24.77
CA TRP A 129 6.51 2.60 -24.47
C TRP A 129 6.55 1.70 -25.70
N VAL A 130 5.64 1.95 -26.66
CA VAL A 130 5.55 1.21 -27.92
C VAL A 130 6.62 1.67 -28.91
N ALA A 131 6.81 2.98 -29.08
CA ALA A 131 7.64 3.58 -30.13
C ALA A 131 9.12 3.68 -29.76
N LEU A 132 9.47 3.96 -28.50
CA LEU A 132 10.87 4.24 -28.14
C LEU A 132 11.69 2.98 -27.93
N PRO A 133 13.01 3.01 -28.17
CA PRO A 133 13.93 1.94 -27.79
C PRO A 133 13.76 1.53 -26.31
N ALA A 134 13.98 0.26 -25.98
CA ALA A 134 13.76 -0.27 -24.63
C ALA A 134 14.51 0.52 -23.52
N ARG A 135 15.66 1.11 -23.86
CA ARG A 135 16.43 1.99 -22.96
C ARG A 135 15.69 3.29 -22.57
N TYR A 136 14.81 3.79 -23.43
CA TYR A 136 14.07 5.04 -23.21
C TYR A 136 12.60 4.85 -22.87
N ALA A 137 12.04 3.66 -23.07
CA ALA A 137 10.62 3.37 -22.86
C ALA A 137 10.11 3.73 -21.45
N ARG A 138 10.98 3.79 -20.44
CA ARG A 138 10.61 4.15 -19.06
C ARG A 138 10.48 5.65 -18.79
N TRP A 139 11.15 6.50 -19.58
CA TRP A 139 11.11 7.96 -19.37
C TRP A 139 9.71 8.54 -19.49
N PRO A 140 8.92 8.18 -20.52
CA PRO A 140 7.53 8.62 -20.63
C PRO A 140 6.67 8.24 -19.41
N VAL A 141 6.87 7.04 -18.85
CA VAL A 141 6.16 6.58 -17.65
C VAL A 141 6.55 7.41 -16.42
N ALA A 142 7.84 7.69 -16.25
CA ALA A 142 8.31 8.54 -15.15
C ALA A 142 7.77 9.98 -15.27
N LEU A 143 7.71 10.52 -16.50
CA LEU A 143 7.10 11.82 -16.77
C LEU A 143 5.60 11.81 -16.44
N ALA A 144 4.86 10.78 -16.85
CA ALA A 144 3.44 10.64 -16.53
C ALA A 144 3.19 10.59 -15.02
N MET A 145 4.04 9.88 -14.28
CA MET A 145 3.99 9.88 -12.82
C MET A 145 4.27 11.26 -12.22
N ALA A 146 5.27 11.98 -12.73
CA ALA A 146 5.59 13.34 -12.26
C ALA A 146 4.42 14.31 -12.49
N VAL A 147 3.84 14.29 -13.70
CA VAL A 147 2.65 15.09 -14.04
C VAL A 147 1.47 14.71 -13.13
N THR A 148 1.23 13.41 -12.94
CA THR A 148 0.15 12.91 -12.06
C THR A 148 0.38 13.32 -10.60
N ALA A 149 1.61 13.35 -10.11
CA ALA A 149 1.91 13.80 -8.75
C ALA A 149 1.71 15.32 -8.59
N LEU A 150 2.05 16.11 -9.63
CA LEU A 150 1.89 17.56 -9.65
C LEU A 150 0.41 18.00 -9.60
N VAL A 151 -0.52 17.12 -9.99
CA VAL A 151 -1.95 17.35 -9.81
C VAL A 151 -2.29 17.69 -8.35
N LEU A 152 -1.66 17.05 -7.36
CA LEU A 152 -2.00 17.26 -5.95
C LEU A 152 -1.79 18.71 -5.48
N PRO A 153 -0.61 19.34 -5.63
CA PRO A 153 -0.44 20.74 -5.28
C PRO A 153 -1.28 21.68 -6.16
N VAL A 154 -1.54 21.33 -7.43
CA VAL A 154 -2.43 22.13 -8.30
C VAL A 154 -3.87 22.10 -7.76
N THR A 155 -4.39 20.95 -7.38
CA THR A 155 -5.70 20.80 -6.72
C THR A 155 -5.77 21.58 -5.41
N LEU A 156 -4.71 21.53 -4.59
CA LEU A 156 -4.66 22.28 -3.33
C LEU A 156 -4.67 23.81 -3.54
N THR A 157 -4.03 24.30 -4.61
CA THR A 157 -3.94 25.74 -4.91
C THR A 157 -5.17 26.27 -5.64
N THR A 158 -5.79 25.47 -6.50
CA THR A 158 -6.98 25.85 -7.27
C THR A 158 -8.28 25.58 -6.52
N GLY A 159 -8.26 24.71 -5.51
CA GLY A 159 -9.47 24.25 -4.80
C GLY A 159 -10.33 23.27 -5.61
N GLU A 160 -9.90 22.90 -6.83
CA GLU A 160 -10.61 21.98 -7.71
C GLU A 160 -10.35 20.52 -7.30
N PRO A 161 -11.35 19.77 -6.81
CA PRO A 161 -11.16 18.44 -6.20
C PRO A 161 -10.86 17.31 -7.21
N ARG A 162 -10.41 17.64 -8.42
CA ARG A 162 -10.35 16.74 -9.57
C ARG A 162 -8.94 16.64 -10.15
N PRO A 163 -8.49 15.43 -10.52
CA PRO A 163 -9.10 14.11 -10.30
C PRO A 163 -9.09 13.68 -8.82
N PRO A 164 -9.96 12.72 -8.41
CA PRO A 164 -9.95 12.22 -7.04
C PRO A 164 -8.60 11.62 -6.65
N LEU A 165 -8.13 11.86 -5.41
CA LEU A 165 -6.81 11.37 -4.94
C LEU A 165 -6.60 9.88 -5.17
N TRP A 166 -7.62 9.04 -4.96
CA TRP A 166 -7.43 7.59 -5.13
C TRP A 166 -7.18 7.21 -6.60
N VAL A 167 -7.70 7.97 -7.56
CA VAL A 167 -7.31 7.82 -8.98
C VAL A 167 -5.84 8.18 -9.13
N VAL A 168 -5.42 9.32 -8.58
CA VAL A 168 -4.03 9.78 -8.59
C VAL A 168 -3.11 8.73 -7.97
N LEU A 169 -3.41 8.25 -6.76
CA LEU A 169 -2.65 7.24 -6.05
C LEU A 169 -2.62 5.91 -6.82
N ALA A 170 -3.74 5.44 -7.36
CA ALA A 170 -3.77 4.21 -8.14
C ALA A 170 -2.91 4.33 -9.41
N LEU A 171 -3.01 5.44 -10.15
CA LEU A 171 -2.18 5.70 -11.33
C LEU A 171 -0.69 5.78 -10.96
N LEU A 172 -0.34 6.48 -9.88
CA LEU A 172 1.03 6.54 -9.38
C LEU A 172 1.56 5.16 -8.99
N ALA A 173 0.75 4.33 -8.33
CA ALA A 173 1.13 2.98 -7.96
C ALA A 173 1.29 2.05 -9.17
N PHE A 174 0.39 2.11 -10.16
CA PHE A 174 0.56 1.39 -11.42
C PHE A 174 1.82 1.84 -12.19
N GLY A 175 2.11 3.15 -12.17
CA GLY A 175 3.37 3.71 -12.67
C GLY A 175 4.60 3.14 -11.99
N ALA A 176 4.60 3.14 -10.65
CA ALA A 176 5.70 2.62 -9.86
C ALA A 176 5.94 1.13 -10.15
N LEU A 177 4.88 0.33 -10.28
CA LEU A 177 4.97 -1.08 -10.69
C LEU A 177 5.57 -1.23 -12.09
N THR A 178 5.18 -0.38 -13.03
CA THR A 178 5.71 -0.35 -14.39
C THR A 178 7.20 0.00 -14.41
N LEU A 179 7.63 1.00 -13.64
CA LEU A 179 9.03 1.41 -13.54
C LEU A 179 9.90 0.35 -12.85
N ALA A 180 9.35 -0.34 -11.84
CA ALA A 180 10.04 -1.42 -11.14
C ALA A 180 10.25 -2.66 -12.03
N ALA A 181 9.34 -2.90 -12.99
CA ALA A 181 9.42 -4.03 -13.90
C ALA A 181 10.53 -3.86 -14.96
N PRO A 182 11.26 -4.93 -15.34
CA PRO A 182 12.20 -4.90 -16.47
C PRO A 182 11.53 -4.40 -17.75
N ALA A 183 12.26 -3.60 -18.54
CA ALA A 183 11.76 -3.10 -19.82
C ALA A 183 11.53 -4.28 -20.79
N PRO A 184 10.39 -4.34 -21.49
CA PRO A 184 10.09 -5.42 -22.42
C PRO A 184 10.98 -5.31 -23.65
N ARG A 185 11.55 -6.45 -24.06
CA ARG A 185 12.47 -6.54 -25.21
C ARG A 185 11.80 -6.94 -26.52
N GLY A 186 10.55 -7.41 -26.50
CA GLY A 186 9.85 -7.93 -27.69
C GLY A 186 8.66 -7.08 -28.13
N ALA A 187 8.44 -7.02 -29.45
CA ALA A 187 7.29 -6.35 -30.07
C ALA A 187 5.95 -6.94 -29.59
N THR A 188 5.87 -8.26 -29.39
CA THR A 188 4.66 -8.95 -28.90
C THR A 188 4.20 -8.42 -27.55
N VAL A 189 5.14 -8.19 -26.61
CA VAL A 189 4.80 -7.66 -25.28
C VAL A 189 4.32 -6.22 -25.39
N ARG A 190 4.96 -5.40 -26.24
CA ARG A 190 4.54 -4.00 -26.48
C ARG A 190 3.13 -3.93 -27.08
N LEU A 191 2.84 -4.79 -28.05
CA LEU A 191 1.51 -4.90 -28.65
C LEU A 191 0.48 -5.36 -27.62
N ALA A 192 0.82 -6.37 -26.80
CA ALA A 192 -0.06 -6.85 -25.74
C ALA A 192 -0.42 -5.76 -24.71
N VAL A 193 0.51 -4.87 -24.35
CA VAL A 193 0.21 -3.71 -23.48
C VAL A 193 -0.79 -2.78 -24.14
N THR A 194 -0.61 -2.50 -25.43
CA THR A 194 -1.52 -1.62 -26.20
C THR A 194 -2.92 -2.24 -26.29
N THR A 195 -3.01 -3.51 -26.65
CA THR A 195 -4.28 -4.25 -26.68
C THR A 195 -4.92 -4.27 -25.29
N GLY A 196 -4.15 -4.51 -24.24
CA GLY A 196 -4.65 -4.47 -22.85
C GLY A 196 -5.22 -3.11 -22.45
N ALA A 197 -4.58 -2.01 -22.87
CA ALA A 197 -5.08 -0.66 -22.61
C ALA A 197 -6.40 -0.39 -23.34
N LEU A 198 -6.52 -0.81 -24.60
CA LEU A 198 -7.76 -0.69 -25.38
C LEU A 198 -8.89 -1.53 -24.77
N VAL A 199 -8.62 -2.78 -24.38
CA VAL A 199 -9.59 -3.65 -23.71
C VAL A 199 -10.04 -3.05 -22.38
N THR A 200 -9.12 -2.51 -21.59
CA THR A 200 -9.42 -1.82 -20.33
C THR A 200 -10.37 -0.64 -20.57
N ALA A 201 -10.06 0.22 -21.54
CA ALA A 201 -10.88 1.38 -21.87
C ALA A 201 -12.28 0.99 -22.39
N ALA A 202 -12.35 0.01 -23.28
CA ALA A 202 -13.59 -0.49 -23.86
C ALA A 202 -14.49 -1.16 -22.80
N LEU A 203 -13.93 -1.99 -21.93
CA LEU A 203 -14.67 -2.65 -20.86
C LEU A 203 -15.22 -1.63 -19.85
N ALA A 204 -14.41 -0.65 -19.44
CA ALA A 204 -14.86 0.42 -18.55
C ALA A 204 -16.02 1.22 -19.17
N LYS A 205 -15.92 1.56 -20.47
CA LYS A 205 -16.98 2.26 -21.21
C LYS A 205 -18.25 1.42 -21.34
N TRP A 206 -18.12 0.13 -21.63
CA TRP A 206 -19.26 -0.79 -21.74
C TRP A 206 -20.01 -0.92 -20.41
N LEU A 207 -19.28 -1.07 -19.31
CA LEU A 207 -19.87 -1.10 -17.97
C LEU A 207 -20.57 0.21 -17.62
N LEU A 208 -19.98 1.36 -17.99
CA LEU A 208 -20.59 2.67 -17.78
C LEU A 208 -21.90 2.80 -18.56
N ALA A 209 -21.94 2.37 -19.82
CA ALA A 209 -23.14 2.41 -20.64
C ALA A 209 -24.28 1.59 -20.05
N GLY A 210 -23.98 0.42 -19.44
CA GLY A 210 -24.98 -0.41 -18.76
C GLY A 210 -25.57 0.18 -17.47
N GLN A 211 -24.98 1.25 -16.92
CA GLN A 211 -25.46 1.94 -15.71
C GLN A 211 -26.30 3.19 -16.02
N LEU A 212 -26.37 3.61 -17.28
CA LEU A 212 -27.22 4.71 -17.75
C LEU A 212 -28.60 4.15 -18.15
N PRO A 213 -29.75 4.70 -17.68
CA PRO A 213 -29.98 5.97 -16.96
C PRO A 213 -30.17 5.86 -15.44
N ALA A 214 -29.89 4.70 -14.83
CA ALA A 214 -30.23 4.37 -13.44
C ALA A 214 -29.54 5.26 -12.38
N THR A 215 -28.44 5.93 -12.73
CA THR A 215 -27.65 6.76 -11.82
C THR A 215 -28.01 8.24 -12.01
N ARG A 216 -28.44 8.93 -10.95
CA ARG A 216 -28.57 10.40 -10.96
C ARG A 216 -27.18 11.01 -10.79
N TRP A 217 -26.53 11.34 -11.90
CA TRP A 217 -25.13 11.83 -11.96
C TRP A 217 -24.89 13.18 -11.26
N ALA A 218 -25.95 13.94 -10.98
CA ALA A 218 -25.88 15.31 -10.50
C ALA A 218 -25.22 15.51 -9.12
N THR A 219 -25.09 14.49 -8.27
CA THR A 219 -24.63 14.67 -6.87
C THR A 219 -23.48 13.76 -6.42
N GLY A 220 -22.90 12.91 -7.27
CA GLY A 220 -21.86 11.96 -6.81
C GLY A 220 -21.22 11.05 -7.85
N TYR A 221 -21.10 11.47 -9.11
CA TYR A 221 -20.74 10.59 -10.24
C TYR A 221 -19.38 9.88 -10.16
N TYR A 222 -18.39 10.45 -9.47
CA TYR A 222 -17.05 9.85 -9.43
C TYR A 222 -17.06 8.48 -8.76
N GLN A 223 -17.99 8.25 -7.84
CA GLN A 223 -18.13 6.99 -7.13
C GLN A 223 -18.47 5.82 -8.05
N PRO A 224 -19.55 5.88 -8.86
CA PRO A 224 -19.81 4.89 -9.90
C PRO A 224 -18.63 4.70 -10.86
N VAL A 225 -18.02 5.79 -11.35
CA VAL A 225 -16.88 5.70 -12.28
C VAL A 225 -15.69 4.96 -11.64
N LEU A 226 -15.41 5.25 -10.38
CA LEU A 226 -14.34 4.62 -9.62
C LEU A 226 -14.62 3.14 -9.36
N SER A 227 -15.84 2.80 -8.94
CA SER A 227 -16.21 1.41 -8.70
C SER A 227 -16.13 0.57 -9.99
N LEU A 228 -16.52 1.16 -11.14
CA LEU A 228 -16.34 0.55 -12.45
C LEU A 228 -14.85 0.38 -12.81
N ALA A 229 -14.03 1.39 -12.58
CA ALA A 229 -12.57 1.28 -12.77
C ALA A 229 -11.97 0.17 -11.87
N GLY A 230 -12.40 0.10 -10.62
CA GLY A 230 -12.02 -0.97 -9.69
C GLY A 230 -12.46 -2.35 -10.18
N LEU A 231 -13.67 -2.49 -10.73
CA LEU A 231 -14.16 -3.73 -11.33
C LEU A 231 -13.29 -4.17 -12.52
N VAL A 232 -12.92 -3.24 -13.40
CA VAL A 232 -12.03 -3.55 -14.54
C VAL A 232 -10.67 -4.04 -14.05
N VAL A 233 -10.08 -3.39 -13.05
CA VAL A 233 -8.83 -3.85 -12.45
C VAL A 233 -9.01 -5.22 -11.79
N ALA A 234 -10.15 -5.47 -11.14
CA ALA A 234 -10.45 -6.77 -10.53
C ALA A 234 -10.46 -7.91 -11.56
N VAL A 235 -11.04 -7.67 -12.74
CA VAL A 235 -11.04 -8.65 -13.84
C VAL A 235 -9.60 -8.92 -14.30
N ALA A 236 -8.77 -7.88 -14.44
CA ALA A 236 -7.37 -8.05 -14.80
C ALA A 236 -6.59 -8.85 -13.73
N VAL A 237 -6.79 -8.53 -12.45
CA VAL A 237 -6.20 -9.27 -11.31
C VAL A 237 -6.64 -10.74 -11.33
N ALA A 238 -7.94 -11.00 -11.54
CA ALA A 238 -8.48 -12.36 -11.64
C ALA A 238 -7.86 -13.14 -12.81
N GLY A 239 -7.70 -12.50 -13.97
CA GLY A 239 -7.03 -13.10 -15.13
C GLY A 239 -5.58 -13.49 -14.84
N VAL A 240 -4.82 -12.61 -14.18
CA VAL A 240 -3.44 -12.91 -13.77
C VAL A 240 -3.40 -14.03 -12.72
N ALA A 241 -4.33 -14.04 -11.76
CA ALA A 241 -4.46 -15.11 -10.77
C ALA A 241 -4.86 -16.46 -11.39
N ALA A 242 -5.73 -16.46 -12.41
CA ALA A 242 -6.06 -17.67 -13.17
C ALA A 242 -4.83 -18.23 -13.90
N GLY A 243 -3.94 -17.35 -14.39
CA GLY A 243 -2.62 -17.73 -14.89
C GLY A 243 -1.78 -18.50 -13.87
N ALA A 244 -1.90 -18.20 -12.57
CA ALA A 244 -1.26 -18.97 -11.51
C ALA A 244 -1.81 -20.39 -11.40
N VAL A 245 -3.13 -20.57 -11.56
CA VAL A 245 -3.79 -21.88 -11.56
C VAL A 245 -3.36 -22.69 -12.77
N LEU A 246 -3.36 -22.10 -13.97
CA LEU A 246 -2.88 -22.77 -15.19
C LEU A 246 -1.41 -23.16 -15.08
N ALA A 247 -0.55 -22.23 -14.64
CA ALA A 247 0.86 -22.50 -14.40
C ALA A 247 1.03 -23.64 -13.38
N ALA A 248 0.23 -23.67 -12.33
CA ALA A 248 0.21 -24.79 -11.41
C ALA A 248 -0.18 -26.07 -12.16
N VAL A 249 -1.31 -26.14 -12.86
CA VAL A 249 -1.79 -27.32 -13.61
C VAL A 249 -0.71 -27.88 -14.56
N GLU A 250 0.05 -27.02 -15.24
CA GLU A 250 1.13 -27.42 -16.15
C GLU A 250 2.45 -27.80 -15.46
N GLY A 251 2.53 -27.69 -14.13
CA GLY A 251 3.75 -27.97 -13.38
C GLY A 251 4.79 -26.84 -13.41
N ARG A 252 4.42 -25.66 -13.94
CA ARG A 252 5.23 -24.44 -13.91
C ARG A 252 5.16 -23.75 -12.55
N ARG A 253 6.01 -22.73 -12.34
CA ARG A 253 6.03 -21.94 -11.10
C ARG A 253 4.82 -21.01 -11.04
N ALA A 254 3.89 -21.27 -10.13
CA ALA A 254 2.69 -20.45 -9.93
C ALA A 254 2.95 -19.16 -9.12
N ARG A 255 4.01 -19.14 -8.29
CA ARG A 255 4.30 -18.01 -7.38
C ARG A 255 4.51 -16.66 -8.06
N PRO A 256 5.23 -16.54 -9.20
CA PRO A 256 5.33 -15.28 -9.93
C PRO A 256 3.98 -14.69 -10.31
N TRP A 257 3.04 -15.54 -10.77
CA TRP A 257 1.69 -15.11 -11.13
C TRP A 257 0.88 -14.60 -9.93
N LEU A 258 1.03 -15.24 -8.77
CA LEU A 258 0.41 -14.75 -7.53
C LEU A 258 0.99 -13.41 -7.10
N TRP A 259 2.32 -13.26 -7.15
CA TRP A 259 2.96 -11.98 -6.87
C TRP A 259 2.47 -10.89 -7.82
N ALA A 260 2.35 -11.21 -9.11
CA ALA A 260 1.84 -10.27 -10.10
C ALA A 260 0.39 -9.84 -9.78
N ALA A 261 -0.48 -10.81 -9.49
CA ALA A 261 -1.87 -10.54 -9.12
C ALA A 261 -1.95 -9.68 -7.85
N LEU A 262 -1.15 -9.96 -6.82
CA LEU A 262 -1.13 -9.20 -5.57
C LEU A 262 -0.58 -7.78 -5.75
N LEU A 263 0.47 -7.61 -6.56
CA LEU A 263 1.03 -6.30 -6.88
C LEU A 263 -0.02 -5.42 -7.59
N LEU A 264 -0.80 -5.99 -8.52
CA LEU A 264 -1.89 -5.28 -9.22
C LEU A 264 -3.12 -5.06 -8.33
N ALA A 265 -3.44 -6.01 -7.45
CA ALA A 265 -4.57 -5.91 -6.53
C ALA A 265 -4.43 -4.76 -5.54
N LEU A 266 -3.19 -4.37 -5.20
CA LEU A 266 -2.93 -3.28 -4.26
C LEU A 266 -3.53 -1.93 -4.73
N PRO A 267 -3.11 -1.35 -5.87
CA PRO A 267 -3.75 -0.15 -6.41
C PRO A 267 -5.19 -0.39 -6.87
N GLY A 268 -5.52 -1.60 -7.34
CA GLY A 268 -6.90 -1.96 -7.69
C GLY A 268 -7.86 -1.85 -6.52
N GLY A 269 -7.43 -2.28 -5.32
CA GLY A 269 -8.19 -2.18 -4.09
C GLY A 269 -8.51 -0.75 -3.68
N TRP A 270 -7.74 0.23 -4.14
CA TRP A 270 -8.00 1.66 -3.90
C TRP A 270 -9.09 2.24 -4.81
N LEU A 271 -9.39 1.52 -5.88
CA LEU A 271 -10.48 1.78 -6.82
C LEU A 271 -11.75 0.96 -6.48
N GLY A 272 -11.66 -0.02 -5.55
CA GLY A 272 -12.78 -0.88 -5.09
C GLY A 272 -13.81 -0.16 -4.22
N PRO A 273 -15.05 -0.70 -4.07
CA PRO A 273 -16.19 -0.08 -4.72
C PRO A 273 -17.15 0.62 -3.75
N ARG A 274 -18.19 1.27 -4.30
CA ARG A 274 -19.43 1.52 -3.59
C ARG A 274 -20.59 0.74 -4.18
N SER A 275 -21.40 0.18 -3.29
CA SER A 275 -22.82 -0.02 -3.58
C SER A 275 -23.52 1.34 -3.60
N THR A 276 -24.63 1.42 -4.32
CA THR A 276 -25.51 2.60 -4.36
C THR A 276 -26.26 2.83 -3.04
N ALA A 277 -26.04 2.00 -2.01
CA ALA A 277 -26.73 2.11 -0.73
C ALA A 277 -26.12 3.24 0.11
N VAL A 278 -26.95 4.27 0.36
CA VAL A 278 -26.60 5.60 0.88
C VAL A 278 -26.25 5.60 2.38
N GLU A 279 -25.98 4.45 3.01
CA GLU A 279 -25.74 4.48 4.46
C GLU A 279 -24.35 5.05 4.82
N PRO A 280 -24.28 6.11 5.66
CA PRO A 280 -23.06 6.91 5.85
C PRO A 280 -21.92 6.25 6.66
N GLY A 281 -21.98 4.96 6.96
CA GLY A 281 -21.19 4.38 8.05
C GLY A 281 -19.71 4.11 7.75
N PHE A 282 -19.39 3.64 6.54
CA PHE A 282 -18.04 3.13 6.23
C PHE A 282 -17.36 3.99 5.17
N GLY A 283 -16.36 4.76 5.59
CA GLY A 283 -15.62 5.68 4.71
C GLY A 283 -14.68 4.94 3.76
N ARG A 284 -14.48 5.50 2.56
CA ARG A 284 -13.59 4.95 1.52
C ARG A 284 -12.15 4.70 1.98
N LEU A 285 -11.68 5.50 2.93
CA LEU A 285 -10.38 5.28 3.56
C LEU A 285 -10.29 3.88 4.19
N ALA A 286 -11.34 3.43 4.86
CA ALA A 286 -11.38 2.14 5.53
C ALA A 286 -11.30 0.98 4.54
N GLU A 287 -12.00 1.10 3.41
CA GLU A 287 -11.94 0.13 2.29
C GLU A 287 -10.52 0.04 1.73
N VAL A 288 -9.89 1.19 1.45
CA VAL A 288 -8.51 1.27 0.96
C VAL A 288 -7.54 0.64 1.97
N MET A 289 -7.68 0.98 3.25
CA MET A 289 -6.84 0.44 4.31
C MET A 289 -7.01 -1.06 4.45
N LEU A 290 -8.24 -1.58 4.43
CA LEU A 290 -8.44 -3.02 4.46
C LEU A 290 -7.92 -3.70 3.21
N ALA A 291 -8.18 -3.17 2.01
CA ALA A 291 -7.67 -3.74 0.77
C ALA A 291 -6.14 -3.82 0.79
N THR A 292 -5.49 -2.74 1.22
CA THR A 292 -4.04 -2.71 1.43
C THR A 292 -3.60 -3.78 2.43
N CYS A 293 -4.29 -3.89 3.56
CA CYS A 293 -3.98 -4.86 4.61
C CYS A 293 -4.17 -6.31 4.14
N VAL A 294 -5.25 -6.63 3.44
CA VAL A 294 -5.56 -7.96 2.89
C VAL A 294 -4.53 -8.34 1.83
N VAL A 295 -4.19 -7.44 0.92
CA VAL A 295 -3.17 -7.69 -0.11
C VAL A 295 -1.80 -7.90 0.52
N VAL A 296 -1.40 -7.04 1.47
CA VAL A 296 -0.12 -7.21 2.19
C VAL A 296 -0.11 -8.51 2.99
N ALA A 297 -1.21 -8.88 3.65
CA ALA A 297 -1.34 -10.16 4.33
C ALA A 297 -1.16 -11.34 3.37
N ALA A 298 -1.82 -11.30 2.21
CA ALA A 298 -1.66 -12.33 1.18
C ALA A 298 -0.23 -12.39 0.64
N MET A 299 0.42 -11.24 0.42
CA MET A 299 1.84 -11.16 0.03
C MET A 299 2.76 -11.82 1.07
N THR A 300 2.53 -11.59 2.36
CA THR A 300 3.29 -12.28 3.42
C THR A 300 3.06 -13.78 3.41
N GLY A 301 1.84 -14.23 3.07
CA GLY A 301 1.51 -15.64 2.88
C GLY A 301 2.27 -16.28 1.71
N VAL A 302 2.30 -15.60 0.56
CA VAL A 302 2.98 -16.08 -0.67
C VAL A 302 4.50 -16.15 -0.49
N ARG A 303 5.09 -15.20 0.25
CA ARG A 303 6.54 -15.15 0.53
C ARG A 303 7.08 -16.40 1.25
N GLY A 304 6.20 -17.18 1.89
CA GLY A 304 6.56 -18.43 2.55
C GLY A 304 7.25 -18.25 3.91
N SER A 305 7.41 -19.36 4.63
CA SER A 305 7.90 -19.43 6.02
C SER A 305 9.42 -19.37 6.18
N THR A 306 10.18 -19.18 5.09
CA THR A 306 11.66 -19.26 5.13
C THR A 306 12.32 -18.02 5.73
N ARG A 307 11.62 -16.88 5.76
CA ARG A 307 12.01 -15.75 6.60
C ARG A 307 11.18 -15.80 7.89
N PRO A 308 11.78 -15.51 9.05
CA PRO A 308 11.03 -15.42 10.29
C PRO A 308 9.88 -14.44 10.04
N ALA A 309 8.66 -14.96 10.22
CA ALA A 309 7.45 -14.17 10.16
C ALA A 309 7.58 -12.89 10.99
N VAL A 310 6.72 -11.89 10.72
CA VAL A 310 6.64 -10.66 11.52
C VAL A 310 6.88 -11.02 12.98
N PRO A 311 8.01 -10.57 13.57
CA PRO A 311 8.39 -11.06 14.87
C PRO A 311 7.24 -10.77 15.81
N VAL A 312 6.76 -11.77 16.56
CA VAL A 312 5.53 -11.65 17.34
C VAL A 312 5.55 -10.37 18.17
N HIS A 313 6.66 -10.08 18.85
CA HIS A 313 6.90 -8.83 19.61
C HIS A 313 6.65 -7.52 18.84
N ARG A 314 6.77 -7.51 17.51
CA ARG A 314 6.44 -6.36 16.66
C ARG A 314 4.93 -6.09 16.64
N ALA A 315 4.09 -7.12 16.66
CA ALA A 315 2.63 -6.95 16.74
C ALA A 315 2.22 -6.26 18.03
N GLY A 316 2.75 -6.69 19.17
CA GLY A 316 2.51 -6.04 20.46
C GLY A 316 2.97 -4.59 20.51
N ARG A 317 4.17 -4.31 19.97
CA ARG A 317 4.71 -2.94 19.87
C ARG A 317 3.87 -2.04 18.96
N VAL A 318 3.43 -2.53 17.81
CA VAL A 318 2.57 -1.79 16.88
C VAL A 318 1.20 -1.54 17.51
N ALA A 319 0.59 -2.55 18.15
CA ALA A 319 -0.70 -2.41 18.82
C ALA A 319 -0.65 -1.38 19.96
N LEU A 320 0.35 -1.46 20.85
CA LEU A 320 0.54 -0.51 21.94
C LEU A 320 0.77 0.91 21.42
N GLY A 321 1.63 1.06 20.40
CA GLY A 321 1.86 2.36 19.76
C GLY A 321 0.58 2.93 19.15
N CYS A 322 -0.15 2.15 18.35
CA CYS A 322 -1.41 2.58 17.75
C CYS A 322 -2.46 2.95 18.80
N ALA A 323 -2.59 2.18 19.89
CA ALA A 323 -3.50 2.49 20.99
C ALA A 323 -3.16 3.85 21.63
N ALA A 324 -1.87 4.11 21.89
CA ALA A 324 -1.42 5.39 22.44
C ALA A 324 -1.62 6.56 21.48
N GLY A 325 -1.37 6.37 20.17
CA GLY A 325 -1.61 7.41 19.16
C GLY A 325 -3.09 7.75 19.00
N LEU A 326 -3.97 6.75 18.98
CA LEU A 326 -5.42 6.94 18.97
C LEU A 326 -5.92 7.60 20.26
N ALA A 327 -5.43 7.15 21.41
CA ALA A 327 -5.77 7.73 22.71
C ALA A 327 -5.36 9.20 22.81
N ALA A 328 -4.14 9.57 22.37
CA ALA A 328 -3.70 10.97 22.28
C ALA A 328 -4.63 11.80 21.39
N TYR A 329 -4.99 11.26 20.23
CA TYR A 329 -5.89 11.94 19.31
C TYR A 329 -7.27 12.18 19.94
N PHE A 330 -7.86 11.15 20.55
CA PHE A 330 -9.17 11.28 21.20
C PHE A 330 -9.12 12.20 22.43
N TRP A 331 -8.02 12.18 23.19
CA TRP A 331 -7.82 13.10 24.31
C TRP A 331 -7.86 14.55 23.83
N LEU A 332 -7.08 14.90 22.80
CA LEU A 332 -7.01 16.26 22.29
C LEU A 332 -8.34 16.72 21.66
N GLY A 333 -9.05 15.82 20.97
CA GLY A 333 -10.30 16.17 20.29
C GLY A 333 -11.55 16.20 21.17
N ALA A 334 -11.58 15.47 22.29
CA ALA A 334 -12.74 15.43 23.18
C ALA A 334 -12.90 16.68 24.08
N GLY A 335 -11.86 17.51 24.19
CA GLY A 335 -11.81 18.68 25.06
C GLY A 335 -11.59 18.35 26.55
N PRO A 336 -11.26 19.35 27.38
CA PRO A 336 -10.84 19.14 28.77
C PRO A 336 -11.92 18.63 29.75
N GLY A 337 -13.20 18.54 29.34
CA GLY A 337 -14.32 18.20 30.23
C GLY A 337 -14.86 16.76 30.15
N ASN A 338 -14.49 15.96 29.14
CA ASN A 338 -15.23 14.72 28.80
C ASN A 338 -14.48 13.42 29.14
N GLY A 339 -14.09 13.22 30.41
CA GLY A 339 -13.54 11.91 30.86
C GLY A 339 -12.15 11.58 30.30
N SER A 340 -11.36 12.62 30.00
CA SER A 340 -10.14 12.53 29.19
C SER A 340 -8.97 11.76 29.83
N TRP A 341 -8.99 11.55 31.14
CA TRP A 341 -7.91 10.88 31.87
C TRP A 341 -7.76 9.40 31.49
N GLY A 342 -8.82 8.75 31.02
CA GLY A 342 -8.78 7.39 30.48
C GLY A 342 -7.72 7.19 29.39
N TYR A 343 -7.51 8.21 28.56
CA TYR A 343 -6.57 8.18 27.44
C TYR A 343 -5.12 8.41 27.87
N ALA A 344 -4.89 9.19 28.94
CA ALA A 344 -3.56 9.48 29.45
C ALA A 344 -2.82 8.21 29.90
N GLY A 345 -3.56 7.21 30.39
CA GLY A 345 -3.00 5.90 30.76
C GLY A 345 -2.25 5.21 29.61
N TRP A 346 -2.71 5.35 28.36
CA TRP A 346 -2.03 4.79 27.19
C TRP A 346 -0.71 5.50 26.86
N LEU A 347 -0.62 6.80 27.13
CA LEU A 347 0.60 7.58 26.93
C LEU A 347 1.65 7.24 27.99
N VAL A 348 1.22 7.06 29.24
CA VAL A 348 2.10 6.51 30.27
C VAL A 348 2.57 5.11 29.88
N ALA A 349 1.66 4.25 29.39
CA ALA A 349 2.01 2.90 28.95
C ALA A 349 3.04 2.88 27.83
N VAL A 350 2.91 3.73 26.81
CA VAL A 350 3.84 3.78 25.67
C VAL A 350 5.24 4.28 26.07
N LEU A 351 5.32 5.17 27.06
CA LEU A 351 6.58 5.75 27.56
C LEU A 351 7.30 4.81 28.53
N VAL A 352 6.55 4.16 29.42
CA VAL A 352 7.11 3.36 30.52
C VAL A 352 7.36 1.90 30.12
N ALA A 353 6.54 1.32 29.23
CA ALA A 353 6.69 -0.10 28.85
C ALA A 353 8.11 -0.50 28.37
N PRO A 354 8.84 0.30 27.57
CA PRO A 354 10.20 -0.05 27.15
C PRO A 354 11.20 -0.20 28.31
N LEU A 355 10.92 0.42 29.46
CA LEU A 355 11.79 0.46 30.64
C LEU A 355 11.47 -0.67 31.64
N LEU A 356 10.31 -1.32 31.50
CA LEU A 356 9.84 -2.32 32.45
C LEU A 356 10.13 -3.76 32.00
N PRO A 357 10.29 -4.69 32.97
CA PRO A 357 10.25 -6.11 32.67
C PRO A 357 8.86 -6.51 32.13
N VAL A 358 8.77 -7.68 31.48
CA VAL A 358 7.53 -8.17 30.82
C VAL A 358 6.30 -8.13 31.74
N LEU A 359 6.45 -8.46 33.03
CA LEU A 359 5.36 -8.39 34.00
C LEU A 359 4.92 -6.94 34.24
N GLY A 360 5.87 -6.02 34.43
CA GLY A 360 5.60 -4.59 34.59
C GLY A 360 4.91 -4.00 33.35
N GLN A 361 5.36 -4.37 32.15
CA GLN A 361 4.68 -3.98 30.91
C GLN A 361 3.19 -4.39 30.90
N ARG A 362 2.90 -5.64 31.32
CA ARG A 362 1.52 -6.14 31.38
C ARG A 362 0.68 -5.40 32.41
N ILE A 363 1.24 -5.11 33.58
CA ILE A 363 0.55 -4.35 34.61
C ILE A 363 0.19 -2.97 34.09
N VAL A 364 1.15 -2.24 33.51
CA VAL A 364 0.90 -0.89 33.00
C VAL A 364 -0.13 -0.88 31.86
N VAL A 365 -0.06 -1.83 30.92
CA VAL A 365 -1.07 -1.96 29.86
C VAL A 365 -2.45 -2.33 30.44
N GLY A 366 -2.50 -3.25 31.40
CA GLY A 366 -3.73 -3.64 32.09
C GLY A 366 -4.38 -2.46 32.84
N LEU A 367 -3.58 -1.63 33.51
CA LEU A 367 -4.04 -0.40 34.17
C LEU A 367 -4.58 0.60 33.15
N ALA A 368 -3.91 0.81 32.02
CA ALA A 368 -4.40 1.70 30.96
C ALA A 368 -5.75 1.22 30.39
N MET A 369 -5.90 -0.09 30.19
CA MET A 369 -7.19 -0.69 29.76
C MET A 369 -8.28 -0.51 30.82
N GLY A 370 -7.98 -0.80 32.10
CA GLY A 370 -8.92 -0.61 33.20
C GLY A 370 -9.38 0.84 33.32
N LEU A 371 -8.45 1.78 33.24
CA LEU A 371 -8.76 3.21 33.27
C LEU A 371 -9.64 3.63 32.08
N THR A 372 -9.37 3.09 30.88
CA THR A 372 -10.19 3.34 29.69
C THR A 372 -11.61 2.81 29.86
N LEU A 373 -11.79 1.64 30.48
CA LEU A 373 -13.11 1.04 30.72
C LEU A 373 -13.91 1.77 31.81
N VAL A 374 -13.23 2.28 32.85
CA VAL A 374 -13.90 2.92 34.00
C VAL A 374 -14.21 4.39 33.73
N VAL A 375 -13.30 5.11 33.08
CA VAL A 375 -13.35 6.58 32.98
C VAL A 375 -13.61 7.05 31.55
N GLY A 376 -13.38 6.20 30.55
CA GLY A 376 -13.48 6.58 29.16
C GLY A 376 -14.93 6.75 28.69
N SER A 377 -15.33 7.98 28.37
CA SER A 377 -16.47 8.26 27.51
C SER A 377 -15.94 8.51 26.09
N ALA A 378 -15.87 7.46 25.26
CA ALA A 378 -15.45 7.61 23.86
C ALA A 378 -16.63 7.55 22.91
N PRO A 379 -16.66 8.35 21.83
CA PRO A 379 -17.64 8.17 20.77
C PRO A 379 -17.44 6.81 20.08
N GLY A 380 -18.56 6.10 19.88
CA GLY A 380 -18.62 4.89 19.05
C GLY A 380 -17.75 3.71 19.53
N GLY A 381 -17.17 2.97 18.58
CA GLY A 381 -16.37 1.77 18.83
C GLY A 381 -14.96 2.02 19.39
N ALA A 382 -14.64 3.24 19.84
CA ALA A 382 -13.29 3.64 20.23
C ALA A 382 -12.79 2.93 21.50
N LEU A 383 -13.63 2.82 22.55
CA LEU A 383 -13.29 2.07 23.76
C LEU A 383 -12.97 0.62 23.44
N PHE A 384 -13.85 -0.03 22.67
CA PHE A 384 -13.69 -1.43 22.26
C PHE A 384 -12.39 -1.64 21.45
N THR A 385 -12.09 -0.71 20.54
CA THR A 385 -10.87 -0.72 19.73
C THR A 385 -9.60 -0.60 20.61
N LEU A 386 -9.56 0.36 21.54
CA LEU A 386 -8.42 0.53 22.47
C LEU A 386 -8.23 -0.69 23.37
N VAL A 387 -9.31 -1.24 23.91
CA VAL A 387 -9.28 -2.46 24.75
C VAL A 387 -8.72 -3.64 23.96
N LEU A 388 -9.17 -3.87 22.73
CA LEU A 388 -8.65 -4.96 21.90
C LEU A 388 -7.18 -4.78 21.51
N LEU A 389 -6.74 -3.55 21.21
CA LEU A 389 -5.31 -3.27 21.00
C LEU A 389 -4.50 -3.54 22.28
N GLY A 390 -5.07 -3.23 23.45
CA GLY A 390 -4.54 -3.62 24.75
C GLY A 390 -4.37 -5.11 24.92
N ILE A 391 -5.40 -5.90 24.58
CA ILE A 391 -5.35 -7.37 24.62
C ILE A 391 -4.20 -7.89 23.74
N VAL A 392 -4.05 -7.36 22.52
CA VAL A 392 -2.94 -7.72 21.63
C VAL A 392 -1.58 -7.39 22.29
N ALA A 393 -1.44 -6.23 22.92
CA ALA A 393 -0.23 -5.83 23.63
C ALA A 393 0.05 -6.66 24.90
N LEU A 394 -0.98 -7.13 25.62
CA LEU A 394 -0.84 -8.01 26.78
C LEU A 394 -0.37 -9.41 26.40
N LEU A 395 -0.94 -9.96 25.32
CA LEU A 395 -0.58 -11.28 24.79
C LEU A 395 0.86 -11.30 24.29
N VAL A 396 1.36 -10.15 23.82
CA VAL A 396 2.63 -10.01 23.15
C VAL A 396 3.40 -8.80 23.68
N PRO A 397 4.34 -8.99 24.62
CA PRO A 397 5.09 -7.88 25.22
C PRO A 397 5.86 -7.09 24.16
N ALA A 398 5.76 -5.76 24.22
CA ALA A 398 6.47 -4.87 23.33
C ALA A 398 7.95 -4.83 23.71
N ARG A 399 8.82 -5.42 22.89
CA ARG A 399 10.27 -5.20 22.99
C ARG A 399 10.68 -4.03 22.09
N GLY A 400 11.38 -3.05 22.66
CA GLY A 400 11.81 -1.83 21.98
C GLY A 400 10.78 -0.71 22.02
N VAL A 401 11.13 0.44 21.44
CA VAL A 401 10.38 1.71 21.57
C VAL A 401 9.13 1.72 20.66
N PRO A 402 7.90 1.81 21.22
CA PRO A 402 6.64 1.91 20.46
C PRO A 402 6.31 3.33 19.94
N LEU A 403 7.08 4.35 20.33
CA LEU A 403 6.85 5.76 20.00
C LEU A 403 6.66 6.04 18.49
N PRO A 404 7.41 5.43 17.55
CA PRO A 404 7.18 5.70 16.13
C PRO A 404 5.78 5.29 15.65
N ALA A 405 5.23 4.19 16.18
CA ALA A 405 3.87 3.76 15.86
C ALA A 405 2.82 4.68 16.50
N ALA A 406 3.07 5.17 17.72
CA ALA A 406 2.19 6.14 18.37
C ALA A 406 2.14 7.47 17.63
N PHE A 407 3.31 8.06 17.37
CA PHE A 407 3.41 9.31 16.63
C PHE A 407 2.84 9.20 15.22
N GLY A 408 3.16 8.12 14.51
CA GLY A 408 2.61 7.86 13.18
C GLY A 408 1.08 7.71 13.17
N THR A 409 0.51 7.01 14.17
CA THR A 409 -0.95 6.85 14.28
C THR A 409 -1.64 8.16 14.65
N PHE A 410 -1.03 8.95 15.55
CA PHE A 410 -1.52 10.29 15.90
C PHE A 410 -1.55 11.23 14.69
N LEU A 411 -0.44 11.31 13.95
CA LEU A 411 -0.37 12.12 12.73
C LEU A 411 -1.36 11.63 11.68
N ALA A 412 -1.49 10.31 11.49
CA ALA A 412 -2.48 9.75 10.59
C ALA A 412 -3.91 10.15 11.01
N ALA A 413 -4.24 10.11 12.30
CA ALA A 413 -5.54 10.54 12.80
C ALA A 413 -5.78 12.04 12.54
N ALA A 414 -4.78 12.90 12.77
CA ALA A 414 -4.85 14.32 12.45
C ALA A 414 -5.06 14.57 10.94
N VAL A 415 -4.36 13.83 10.09
CA VAL A 415 -4.56 13.91 8.62
C VAL A 415 -5.96 13.43 8.23
N VAL A 416 -6.44 12.34 8.81
CA VAL A 416 -7.79 11.80 8.55
C VAL A 416 -8.90 12.76 8.99
N THR A 417 -8.64 13.65 9.95
CA THR A 417 -9.66 14.54 10.53
C THR A 417 -9.64 15.95 9.97
N SER A 418 -8.50 16.39 9.45
CA SER A 418 -8.41 17.52 8.53
C SER A 418 -9.04 17.22 7.16
N TYR A 419 -9.50 15.99 6.96
CA TYR A 419 -9.96 15.47 5.69
C TYR A 419 -11.48 15.23 5.73
N ASP A 420 -12.25 16.03 4.98
CA ASP A 420 -13.67 15.77 4.76
C ASP A 420 -13.85 14.64 3.73
N ASN A 421 -14.86 13.79 3.90
CA ASN A 421 -15.24 12.72 2.96
C ASN A 421 -15.51 13.25 1.53
N GLY A 422 -15.66 14.57 1.38
CA GLY A 422 -15.74 15.32 0.13
C GLY A 422 -14.42 15.90 -0.43
N TRP A 423 -13.25 15.50 0.07
CA TRP A 423 -11.92 15.85 -0.49
C TRP A 423 -11.51 17.32 -0.28
N ARG A 424 -12.02 17.98 0.75
CA ARG A 424 -11.66 19.35 1.11
C ARG A 424 -10.93 19.37 2.45
N LEU A 425 -9.86 20.16 2.53
CA LEU A 425 -9.29 20.57 3.82
C LEU A 425 -10.26 21.58 4.43
N THR A 426 -11.32 21.09 5.05
CA THR A 426 -12.27 21.96 5.76
C THR A 426 -11.70 22.25 7.14
N PRO A 427 -11.67 23.52 7.57
CA PRO A 427 -11.06 23.89 8.84
C PRO A 427 -11.73 23.24 10.07
N THR A 428 -12.98 22.76 9.96
CA THR A 428 -13.70 22.15 11.08
C THR A 428 -14.78 21.15 10.60
N VAL A 429 -14.51 19.85 10.71
CA VAL A 429 -15.57 18.82 10.71
C VAL A 429 -15.85 18.45 12.17
N PRO A 430 -17.11 18.27 12.59
CA PRO A 430 -17.42 17.84 13.94
C PRO A 430 -16.65 16.56 14.31
N PHE A 431 -15.93 16.59 15.43
CA PHE A 431 -15.08 15.49 15.89
C PHE A 431 -15.79 14.14 15.93
N ALA A 432 -17.09 14.12 16.28
CA ALA A 432 -17.89 12.91 16.30
C ALA A 432 -18.00 12.23 14.91
N HIS A 433 -18.05 13.01 13.83
CA HIS A 433 -18.09 12.49 12.46
C HIS A 433 -16.75 11.88 12.04
N THR A 434 -15.64 12.50 12.45
CA THR A 434 -14.30 12.04 12.07
C THR A 434 -13.76 10.94 12.97
N ALA A 435 -14.26 10.82 14.21
CA ALA A 435 -13.83 9.81 15.17
C ALA A 435 -13.99 8.38 14.63
N ASN A 436 -15.14 8.05 14.02
CA ASN A 436 -15.36 6.74 13.42
C ASN A 436 -14.41 6.47 12.24
N LEU A 437 -14.10 7.50 11.44
CA LEU A 437 -13.15 7.39 10.34
C LEU A 437 -11.72 7.14 10.86
N VAL A 438 -11.31 7.82 11.94
CA VAL A 438 -10.02 7.61 12.60
C VAL A 438 -9.88 6.18 13.13
N LEU A 439 -10.96 5.57 13.63
CA LEU A 439 -10.92 4.18 14.10
C LEU A 439 -10.53 3.18 13.01
N THR A 440 -10.76 3.50 11.74
CA THR A 440 -10.36 2.65 10.60
C THR A 440 -8.84 2.50 10.50
N LEU A 441 -8.06 3.41 11.10
CA LEU A 441 -6.61 3.27 11.22
C LEU A 441 -6.22 2.00 12.00
N ALA A 442 -7.07 1.51 12.89
CA ALA A 442 -6.82 0.30 13.66
C ALA A 442 -6.89 -0.99 12.81
N ILE A 443 -7.36 -0.94 11.55
CA ILE A 443 -7.27 -2.06 10.60
C ILE A 443 -5.80 -2.54 10.46
N VAL A 444 -4.84 -1.61 10.47
CA VAL A 444 -3.42 -1.94 10.33
C VAL A 444 -2.87 -2.77 11.51
N PRO A 445 -2.92 -2.31 12.77
CA PRO A 445 -2.42 -3.09 13.90
C PRO A 445 -3.16 -4.43 14.06
N PHE A 446 -4.47 -4.51 13.78
CA PHE A 446 -5.20 -5.77 13.83
C PHE A 446 -4.82 -6.75 12.73
N THR A 447 -4.51 -6.26 11.53
CA THR A 447 -3.95 -7.09 10.45
C THR A 447 -2.57 -7.63 10.85
N VAL A 448 -1.72 -6.80 11.45
CA VAL A 448 -0.41 -7.24 11.96
C VAL A 448 -0.58 -8.30 13.06
N ALA A 449 -1.56 -8.12 13.96
CA ALA A 449 -1.90 -9.10 14.99
C ALA A 449 -2.39 -10.42 14.40
N ALA A 450 -3.27 -10.39 13.40
CA ALA A 450 -3.76 -11.58 12.72
C ALA A 450 -2.62 -12.35 12.04
N LEU A 451 -1.73 -11.64 11.33
CA LEU A 451 -0.55 -12.24 10.71
C LEU A 451 0.38 -12.88 11.74
N ALA A 452 0.65 -12.20 12.86
CA ALA A 452 1.42 -12.78 13.96
C ALA A 452 0.71 -14.02 14.53
N GLY A 453 -0.61 -13.98 14.72
CA GLY A 453 -1.43 -15.10 15.18
C GLY A 453 -1.28 -16.34 14.30
N VAL A 454 -1.43 -16.20 12.98
CA VAL A 454 -1.23 -17.29 12.01
C VAL A 454 0.15 -17.92 12.17
N THR A 455 1.18 -17.09 12.36
CA THR A 455 2.57 -17.56 12.42
C THR A 455 2.86 -18.32 13.71
N VAL A 456 2.29 -17.88 14.84
CA VAL A 456 2.34 -18.58 16.13
C VAL A 456 1.60 -19.91 16.06
N VAL A 457 0.39 -19.94 15.49
CA VAL A 457 -0.41 -21.17 15.34
C VAL A 457 0.34 -22.21 14.51
N ARG A 458 0.98 -21.79 13.41
CA ARG A 458 1.81 -22.68 12.58
C ARG A 458 3.03 -23.23 13.32
N GLY A 459 3.64 -22.44 14.20
CA GLY A 459 4.81 -22.83 14.98
C GLY A 459 4.56 -23.88 16.08
N ARG A 460 3.31 -24.31 16.31
CA ARG A 460 2.84 -25.23 17.38
C ARG A 460 3.11 -24.76 18.83
N ALA A 461 4.12 -23.95 19.10
CA ALA A 461 4.36 -23.31 20.38
C ALA A 461 3.30 -22.21 20.66
N HIS A 462 2.73 -22.20 21.86
CA HIS A 462 1.77 -21.18 22.32
C HIS A 462 0.50 -21.02 21.44
N ARG A 463 -0.09 -22.13 20.96
CA ARG A 463 -1.30 -22.10 20.11
C ARG A 463 -2.41 -21.21 20.65
N VAL A 464 -2.69 -21.26 21.95
CA VAL A 464 -3.74 -20.44 22.58
C VAL A 464 -3.49 -18.94 22.35
N ARG A 465 -2.25 -18.47 22.51
CA ARG A 465 -1.90 -17.07 22.23
C ARG A 465 -2.03 -16.74 20.74
N GLY A 466 -1.62 -17.64 19.87
CA GLY A 466 -1.75 -17.48 18.43
C GLY A 466 -3.22 -17.38 17.98
N VAL A 467 -4.09 -18.23 18.54
CA VAL A 467 -5.54 -18.20 18.30
C VAL A 467 -6.15 -16.91 18.85
N ALA A 468 -5.78 -16.49 20.06
CA ALA A 468 -6.27 -15.24 20.64
C ALA A 468 -5.88 -14.01 19.79
N LEU A 469 -4.63 -13.94 19.29
CA LEU A 469 -4.19 -12.89 18.37
C LEU A 469 -4.95 -12.92 17.05
N LEU A 470 -5.17 -14.12 16.50
CA LEU A 470 -5.92 -14.30 15.28
C LEU A 470 -7.36 -13.81 15.46
N LEU A 471 -8.05 -14.26 16.50
CA LEU A 471 -9.43 -13.86 16.82
C LEU A 471 -9.54 -12.36 17.12
N ALA A 472 -8.61 -11.77 17.86
CA ALA A 472 -8.62 -10.33 18.12
C ALA A 472 -8.45 -9.53 16.82
N GLY A 473 -7.51 -9.95 15.96
CA GLY A 473 -7.26 -9.32 14.67
C GLY A 473 -8.41 -9.47 13.68
N THR A 474 -8.80 -10.72 13.37
CA THR A 474 -9.85 -11.00 12.38
C THR A 474 -11.25 -10.73 12.89
N GLY A 475 -11.48 -10.85 14.20
CA GLY A 475 -12.78 -10.56 14.82
C GLY A 475 -13.12 -9.08 14.77
N TRP A 476 -12.16 -8.19 15.09
CA TRP A 476 -12.39 -6.74 14.99
C TRP A 476 -12.53 -6.29 13.53
N VAL A 477 -11.64 -6.75 12.64
CA VAL A 477 -11.74 -6.47 11.21
C VAL A 477 -13.06 -7.02 10.67
N GLY A 478 -13.43 -8.26 11.01
CA GLY A 478 -14.71 -8.86 10.65
C GLY A 478 -15.90 -8.03 11.14
N ALA A 479 -15.94 -7.64 12.40
CA ALA A 479 -17.04 -6.83 12.97
C ALA A 479 -17.26 -5.51 12.21
N LEU A 480 -16.17 -4.87 11.76
CA LEU A 480 -16.26 -3.65 10.96
C LEU A 480 -16.63 -3.88 9.50
N THR A 481 -16.32 -5.05 8.94
CA THR A 481 -16.29 -5.24 7.48
C THR A 481 -17.44 -6.12 7.01
N VAL A 482 -17.84 -7.11 7.83
CA VAL A 482 -18.91 -8.06 7.56
C VAL A 482 -20.25 -7.36 7.27
N PRO A 483 -20.72 -6.39 8.07
CA PRO A 483 -21.98 -5.69 7.79
C PRO A 483 -21.99 -5.01 6.42
N HIS A 484 -20.80 -4.66 5.92
CA HIS A 484 -20.66 -3.95 4.68
C HIS A 484 -20.29 -4.85 3.51
N LEU A 485 -20.01 -6.16 3.67
CA LEU A 485 -19.38 -7.04 2.67
C LEU A 485 -19.92 -6.92 1.24
N ALA A 486 -21.23 -6.71 1.06
CA ALA A 486 -21.84 -6.51 -0.26
C ALA A 486 -21.27 -5.30 -1.02
N ALA A 487 -20.73 -4.31 -0.30
CA ALA A 487 -20.08 -3.12 -0.82
C ALA A 487 -18.57 -3.26 -1.03
N TRP A 488 -17.96 -4.45 -0.84
CA TRP A 488 -16.48 -4.58 -0.77
C TRP A 488 -15.83 -4.91 -2.11
N GLY A 489 -16.66 -5.17 -3.11
CA GLY A 489 -16.23 -5.41 -4.48
C GLY A 489 -15.44 -6.69 -4.68
N PRO A 490 -15.23 -7.02 -5.95
CA PRO A 490 -14.69 -8.31 -6.31
C PRO A 490 -13.24 -8.48 -5.85
N ILE A 491 -12.40 -7.43 -5.80
CA ILE A 491 -10.97 -7.59 -5.45
C ILE A 491 -10.78 -8.18 -4.05
N LEU A 492 -11.53 -7.68 -3.07
CA LEU A 492 -11.43 -8.10 -1.68
C LEU A 492 -11.94 -9.52 -1.45
N VAL A 493 -12.80 -10.02 -2.34
CA VAL A 493 -13.28 -11.41 -2.34
C VAL A 493 -12.32 -12.32 -3.12
N LEU A 494 -11.81 -11.84 -4.26
CA LEU A 494 -10.94 -12.59 -5.16
C LEU A 494 -9.56 -12.87 -4.54
N VAL A 495 -8.96 -11.91 -3.81
CA VAL A 495 -7.62 -12.10 -3.22
C VAL A 495 -7.60 -13.27 -2.22
N PRO A 496 -8.52 -13.36 -1.24
CA PRO A 496 -8.63 -14.53 -0.37
C PRO A 496 -8.94 -15.82 -1.14
N LEU A 497 -9.91 -15.79 -2.08
CA LEU A 497 -10.31 -16.99 -2.83
C LEU A 497 -9.19 -17.56 -3.70
N ALA A 498 -8.41 -16.70 -4.36
CA ALA A 498 -7.24 -17.11 -5.13
C ALA A 498 -6.19 -17.76 -4.20
N GLY A 499 -5.99 -17.20 -3.01
CA GLY A 499 -5.09 -17.76 -2.00
C GLY A 499 -5.54 -19.12 -1.48
N THR A 500 -6.81 -19.27 -1.10
CA THR A 500 -7.37 -20.52 -0.55
C THR A 500 -7.49 -21.61 -1.62
N GLY A 501 -8.04 -21.28 -2.80
CA GLY A 501 -8.20 -22.21 -3.91
C GLY A 501 -6.86 -22.79 -4.39
N LEU A 502 -5.82 -21.94 -4.49
CA LEU A 502 -4.49 -22.44 -4.83
C LEU A 502 -3.90 -23.30 -3.70
N GLY A 503 -4.11 -22.92 -2.44
CA GLY A 503 -3.68 -23.71 -1.28
C GLY A 503 -4.24 -25.13 -1.32
N VAL A 504 -5.53 -25.28 -1.61
CA VAL A 504 -6.19 -26.59 -1.78
C VAL A 504 -5.58 -27.38 -2.95
N LEU A 505 -5.40 -26.74 -4.11
CA LEU A 505 -4.81 -27.38 -5.29
C LEU A 505 -3.40 -27.93 -5.02
N LEU A 506 -2.58 -27.15 -4.30
CA LEU A 506 -1.22 -27.56 -3.93
C LEU A 506 -1.22 -28.71 -2.91
N LEU A 507 -2.14 -28.70 -1.95
CA LEU A 507 -2.30 -29.80 -0.99
C LEU A 507 -2.73 -31.11 -1.68
N VAL A 508 -3.71 -31.04 -2.59
CA VAL A 508 -4.15 -32.20 -3.38
C VAL A 508 -3.00 -32.79 -4.18
N ARG A 509 -2.19 -31.94 -4.83
CA ARG A 509 -1.01 -32.40 -5.57
C ARG A 509 0.06 -33.03 -4.69
N ALA A 510 0.32 -32.46 -3.53
CA ALA A 510 1.26 -33.03 -2.57
C ALA A 510 0.79 -34.42 -2.10
N ALA A 511 -0.51 -34.60 -1.89
CA ALA A 511 -1.10 -35.89 -1.55
C ALA A 511 -0.99 -36.91 -2.69
N LEU A 512 -1.26 -36.50 -3.94
CA LEU A 512 -1.12 -37.37 -5.12
C LEU A 512 0.32 -37.81 -5.38
N ARG A 513 1.31 -36.94 -5.14
CA ARG A 513 2.74 -37.28 -5.26
C ARG A 513 3.25 -38.26 -4.21
N ARG A 514 2.61 -38.33 -3.03
CA ARG A 514 2.98 -39.31 -1.99
C ARG A 514 2.42 -40.71 -2.25
N ARG A 515 1.46 -40.85 -3.17
CA ARG A 515 0.84 -42.13 -3.53
C ARG A 515 1.51 -42.82 -4.74
N ARG A 516 2.37 -42.10 -5.45
CA ARG A 516 3.27 -42.65 -6.48
C ARG A 516 4.63 -42.83 -5.84
#